data_AF-A0A101G616-F1
#
_entry.id   AF-A0A101G616-F1
#
_cell.length_a   1.000
_cell.length_b   1.000
_cell.length_c   1.000
_cell.angle_alpha   90.00
_cell.angle_beta   90.00
_cell.angle_gamma   90.00
#
_symmetry.space_group_name_H-M   'P 1'
#
loop_
_entity.id
_entity.type
_entity.pdbx_description
1 polymer ?
#
loop_
_entity_poly.entity_id
_entity_poly.type
_entity_poly.pdbx_seq_one_letter_code
_entity_poly.pdbx_strand_id
1 'polypeptide(L)'
;GINSTGTTKVKLATNSIQEFSVRESSTLMGAVSIKMYDKFGIVLRIETTTNDVSQFRHYREVQRHDGGKESKVAPMKKNIYSIYILAQLLKDSNRRYLEFISAFDDPSDGMKKLFKISDPVKKDDRSYKGFNFFSQADQKFFEVLARGEFNINGFQNKMIRKSIPALSSSSITRILKRLLLHGFIKRVARSRKCYLTKLRKAVITTGLKTRALFIIPSLAGLEFTVA
;
A
#
# COMPACT_ATOMS: atom_id res chain seq x y z
N GLY A 1 -31.24 -19.37 1.27
CA GLY A 1 -30.77 -18.04 0.87
C GLY A 1 -30.64 -18.02 -0.64
N ILE A 2 -30.99 -16.92 -1.29
CA ILE A 2 -30.77 -16.76 -2.75
C ILE A 2 -29.34 -16.22 -2.90
N ASN A 3 -28.43 -17.07 -3.37
CA ASN A 3 -27.03 -16.70 -3.59
C ASN A 3 -26.85 -16.28 -5.05
N SER A 4 -26.68 -14.98 -5.32
CA SER A 4 -26.30 -14.50 -6.65
C SER A 4 -24.77 -14.34 -6.71
N THR A 5 -24.07 -15.29 -7.34
CA THR A 5 -22.62 -15.27 -7.51
C THR A 5 -22.23 -14.53 -8.80
N GLY A 6 -21.74 -13.30 -8.68
CA GLY A 6 -21.00 -12.62 -9.76
C GLY A 6 -19.50 -12.83 -9.56
N THR A 7 -18.85 -13.56 -10.46
CA THR A 7 -17.41 -13.84 -10.38
C THR A 7 -16.63 -12.77 -11.13
N THR A 8 -15.84 -11.95 -10.44
CA THR A 8 -14.89 -11.00 -11.07
C THR A 8 -13.49 -11.37 -10.64
N LYS A 9 -12.60 -11.73 -11.58
CA LYS A 9 -11.21 -12.07 -11.28
C LYS A 9 -10.41 -10.79 -11.06
N VAL A 10 -10.01 -10.51 -9.82
CA VAL A 10 -9.05 -9.45 -9.47
C VAL A 10 -7.89 -10.08 -8.71
N LYS A 11 -6.66 -9.85 -9.18
CA LYS A 11 -5.44 -10.35 -8.54
C LYS A 11 -4.94 -9.28 -7.58
N LEU A 12 -5.36 -9.36 -6.32
CA LEU A 12 -4.84 -8.50 -5.25
C LEU A 12 -3.56 -9.14 -4.71
N ALA A 13 -2.46 -8.41 -4.75
CA ALA A 13 -1.24 -8.80 -4.04
C ALA A 13 -1.22 -8.03 -2.70
N THR A 14 -1.59 -8.71 -1.63
CA THR A 14 -1.71 -8.11 -0.29
C THR A 14 -0.55 -8.57 0.60
N ASN A 15 0.07 -7.63 1.33
CA ASN A 15 1.10 -7.94 2.33
C ASN A 15 0.51 -8.68 3.55
N SER A 16 1.35 -9.32 4.35
CA SER A 16 0.99 -10.17 5.51
C SER A 16 0.05 -9.53 6.55
N ILE A 17 0.10 -8.22 6.76
CA ILE A 17 -0.83 -7.49 7.65
C ILE A 17 -2.23 -7.38 7.03
N GLN A 18 -2.29 -7.32 5.71
CA GLN A 18 -3.51 -7.21 4.92
C GLN A 18 -4.08 -8.60 4.59
N GLU A 19 -3.24 -9.63 4.43
CA GLU A 19 -3.66 -11.04 4.40
C GLU A 19 -4.46 -11.42 5.65
N PHE A 20 -4.08 -10.94 6.83
CA PHE A 20 -4.81 -11.22 8.08
C PHE A 20 -6.19 -10.57 8.10
N SER A 21 -6.34 -9.39 7.46
CA SER A 21 -7.64 -8.70 7.36
C SER A 21 -8.50 -9.20 6.19
N VAL A 22 -7.91 -9.75 5.13
CA VAL A 22 -8.60 -10.10 3.87
C VAL A 22 -9.00 -11.57 3.82
N ARG A 23 -8.30 -12.47 4.51
CA ARG A 23 -8.55 -13.92 4.43
C ARG A 23 -9.99 -14.31 4.76
N GLU A 24 -10.61 -13.63 5.72
CA GLU A 24 -12.06 -13.71 5.99
C GLU A 24 -12.56 -12.38 6.58
N SER A 25 -12.76 -11.36 5.74
CA SER A 25 -13.48 -10.17 6.18
C SER A 25 -14.97 -10.39 6.02
N SER A 26 -15.69 -10.35 7.14
CA SER A 26 -17.14 -10.24 7.17
C SER A 26 -17.53 -8.89 7.73
N THR A 27 -18.22 -8.10 6.92
CA THR A 27 -18.78 -6.81 7.36
C THR A 27 -20.29 -6.98 7.47
N LEU A 28 -20.82 -6.74 8.66
CA LEU A 28 -22.23 -6.84 8.95
C LEU A 28 -22.85 -5.43 9.03
N MET A 29 -23.90 -5.20 8.25
CA MET A 29 -24.72 -3.98 8.30
C MET A 29 -26.17 -4.42 8.50
N GLY A 30 -26.55 -4.59 9.77
CA GLY A 30 -27.88 -5.09 10.12
C GLY A 30 -28.10 -6.51 9.62
N ALA A 31 -29.13 -6.72 8.78
CA ALA A 31 -29.46 -8.03 8.23
C ALA A 31 -28.71 -8.34 6.92
N VAL A 32 -27.94 -7.37 6.40
CA VAL A 32 -27.09 -7.51 5.22
C VAL A 32 -25.66 -7.77 5.66
N SER A 33 -25.00 -8.75 5.04
CA SER A 33 -23.60 -9.05 5.28
C SER A 33 -22.85 -9.21 3.97
N ILE A 34 -21.66 -8.63 3.90
CA ILE A 34 -20.71 -8.85 2.80
C ILE A 34 -19.62 -9.77 3.31
N LYS A 35 -19.37 -10.84 2.57
CA LYS A 35 -18.28 -11.79 2.83
C LYS A 35 -17.30 -11.74 1.68
N MET A 36 -16.03 -11.59 2.02
CA MET A 36 -14.92 -11.70 1.08
C MET A 36 -14.01 -12.84 1.52
N TYR A 37 -13.67 -13.72 0.58
CA TYR A 37 -12.77 -14.83 0.82
C TYR A 37 -12.04 -15.23 -0.45
N ASP A 38 -10.88 -15.86 -0.27
CA ASP A 38 -10.16 -16.50 -1.36
C ASP A 38 -10.74 -17.89 -1.62
N LYS A 39 -11.36 -18.07 -2.78
CA LYS A 39 -11.87 -19.36 -3.19
C LYS A 39 -10.75 -20.15 -3.88
N PHE A 40 -10.30 -21.19 -3.18
CA PHE A 40 -9.25 -22.14 -3.62
C PHE A 40 -7.84 -21.54 -3.75
N GLY A 41 -7.55 -20.37 -3.19
CA GLY A 41 -6.21 -19.76 -3.29
C GLY A 41 -5.94 -19.04 -4.62
N ILE A 42 -6.98 -18.87 -5.46
CA ILE A 42 -6.83 -18.50 -6.88
C ILE A 42 -7.79 -17.37 -7.27
N VAL A 43 -8.97 -17.30 -6.65
CA VAL A 43 -10.04 -16.39 -7.06
C VAL A 43 -10.61 -15.68 -5.85
N LEU A 44 -10.46 -14.36 -5.81
CA LEU A 44 -11.18 -13.52 -4.87
C LEU A 44 -12.69 -13.61 -5.16
N ARG A 45 -13.46 -13.88 -4.13
CA ARG A 45 -14.91 -13.93 -4.20
C ARG A 45 -15.52 -12.99 -3.17
N ILE A 46 -16.48 -12.19 -3.64
CA ILE A 46 -17.26 -11.26 -2.82
C ILE A 46 -18.73 -11.65 -2.97
N GLU A 47 -19.38 -11.91 -1.83
CA GLU A 47 -20.78 -12.29 -1.77
C GLU A 47 -21.50 -11.41 -0.76
N THR A 48 -22.56 -10.73 -1.21
CA THR A 48 -23.51 -10.05 -0.31
C THR A 48 -24.68 -10.97 -0.05
N THR A 49 -24.98 -11.22 1.22
CA THR A 49 -26.15 -11.99 1.66
C THR A 49 -27.05 -11.11 2.51
N THR A 50 -28.35 -11.35 2.48
CA THR A 50 -29.30 -10.72 3.39
C THR A 50 -30.26 -11.74 3.98
N ASN A 51 -30.53 -11.62 5.27
CA ASN A 51 -31.57 -12.40 5.96
C ASN A 51 -32.93 -11.68 5.97
N ASP A 52 -32.93 -10.36 5.80
CA ASP A 52 -34.14 -9.53 5.74
C ASP A 52 -34.10 -8.58 4.53
N VAL A 53 -34.95 -8.88 3.56
CA VAL A 53 -35.06 -8.09 2.32
C VAL A 53 -35.71 -6.72 2.56
N SER A 54 -36.45 -6.54 3.66
CA SER A 54 -37.19 -5.32 3.94
C SER A 54 -36.28 -4.11 4.17
N GLN A 55 -34.99 -4.36 4.49
CA GLN A 55 -33.95 -3.34 4.56
C GLN A 55 -33.71 -2.62 3.23
N PHE A 56 -33.99 -3.29 2.10
CA PHE A 56 -33.93 -2.66 0.79
C PHE A 56 -35.27 -2.00 0.45
N ARG A 57 -35.21 -0.77 -0.07
CA ARG A 57 -36.38 -0.04 -0.54
C ARG A 57 -36.35 0.02 -2.06
N HIS A 58 -37.51 -0.18 -2.69
CA HIS A 58 -37.67 -0.01 -4.12
C HIS A 58 -39.01 0.64 -4.43
N TYR A 59 -39.11 1.25 -5.61
CA TYR A 59 -40.33 1.85 -6.09
C TYR A 59 -41.31 0.75 -6.53
N ARG A 60 -42.53 0.76 -5.96
CA ARG A 60 -43.57 -0.23 -6.24
C ARG A 60 -44.96 0.29 -5.92
N GLU A 61 -45.97 -0.36 -6.49
CA GLU A 61 -47.36 -0.17 -6.08
C GLU A 61 -47.61 -0.80 -4.71
N VAL A 62 -48.19 -0.01 -3.81
CA VAL A 62 -48.59 -0.42 -2.46
C VAL A 62 -50.09 -0.23 -2.35
N GLN A 63 -50.80 -1.29 -1.95
CA GLN A 63 -52.21 -1.20 -1.60
C GLN A 63 -52.34 -0.57 -0.22
N ARG A 64 -53.17 0.47 -0.12
CA ARG A 64 -53.62 1.08 1.13
C ARG A 64 -54.79 0.28 1.72
N HIS A 65 -55.02 0.47 3.01
CA HIS A 65 -56.13 -0.17 3.74
C HIS A 65 -57.51 0.23 3.20
N ASP A 66 -57.61 1.40 2.57
CA ASP A 66 -58.80 1.92 1.90
C ASP A 66 -59.05 1.32 0.50
N GLY A 67 -58.23 0.35 0.07
CA GLY A 67 -58.29 -0.26 -1.26
C GLY A 67 -57.60 0.54 -2.37
N GLY A 68 -57.12 1.76 -2.06
CA GLY A 68 -56.38 2.58 -3.00
C GLY A 68 -55.01 2.01 -3.33
N LYS A 69 -54.54 2.22 -4.56
CA LYS A 69 -53.20 1.86 -5.01
C LYS A 69 -52.34 3.10 -5.13
N GLU A 70 -51.13 3.05 -4.59
CA GLU A 70 -50.19 4.17 -4.63
C GLU A 70 -48.79 3.64 -4.99
N SER A 71 -48.13 4.24 -5.97
CA SER A 71 -46.75 3.91 -6.31
C SER A 71 -45.78 4.76 -5.49
N LYS A 72 -44.96 4.12 -4.65
CA LYS A 72 -43.98 4.80 -3.80
C LYS A 72 -42.75 3.95 -3.49
N VAL A 73 -41.70 4.59 -2.99
CA VAL A 73 -40.52 3.90 -2.47
C VAL A 73 -40.84 3.27 -1.12
N ALA A 74 -40.98 1.95 -1.11
CA ALA A 74 -41.37 1.18 0.07
C ALA A 74 -40.39 0.02 0.34
N PRO A 75 -40.36 -0.51 1.58
CA PRO A 75 -39.62 -1.73 1.90
C PRO A 75 -39.98 -2.87 0.96
N MET A 76 -38.97 -3.62 0.54
CA MET A 76 -39.12 -4.77 -0.35
C MET A 76 -39.92 -5.88 0.35
N LYS A 77 -40.84 -6.52 -0.38
CA LYS A 77 -41.55 -7.71 0.11
C LYS A 77 -40.81 -8.96 -0.36
N LYS A 78 -40.83 -10.01 0.46
CA LYS A 78 -40.30 -11.33 0.09
C LYS A 78 -41.28 -12.03 -0.87
N ASN A 79 -41.15 -11.78 -2.17
CA ASN A 79 -41.92 -12.44 -3.22
C ASN A 79 -41.06 -12.72 -4.46
N ILE A 80 -41.58 -13.52 -5.40
CA ILE A 80 -40.86 -13.95 -6.61
C ILE A 80 -40.44 -12.75 -7.47
N TYR A 81 -41.29 -11.72 -7.57
CA TYR A 81 -41.01 -10.50 -8.33
C TYR A 81 -39.84 -9.68 -7.77
N SER A 82 -39.64 -9.71 -6.45
CA SER A 82 -38.54 -8.97 -5.81
C SER A 82 -37.18 -9.62 -6.00
N ILE A 83 -37.11 -10.89 -6.46
CA ILE A 83 -35.85 -11.62 -6.64
C ILE A 83 -34.93 -10.91 -7.65
N TYR A 84 -35.50 -10.42 -8.77
CA TYR A 84 -34.72 -9.74 -9.80
C TYR A 84 -34.11 -8.43 -9.28
N ILE A 85 -34.92 -7.61 -8.59
CA ILE A 85 -34.49 -6.34 -8.01
C ILE A 85 -33.45 -6.59 -6.91
N LEU A 86 -33.69 -7.58 -6.05
CA LEU A 86 -32.76 -7.96 -4.99
C LEU A 86 -31.41 -8.41 -5.57
N ALA A 87 -31.41 -9.27 -6.58
CA ALA A 87 -30.19 -9.75 -7.22
C ALA A 87 -29.35 -8.59 -7.79
N GLN A 88 -30.01 -7.60 -8.40
CA GLN A 88 -29.34 -6.41 -8.92
C GLN A 88 -28.73 -5.57 -7.78
N LEU A 89 -29.48 -5.34 -6.69
CA LEU A 89 -28.98 -4.61 -5.53
C LEU A 89 -27.79 -5.29 -4.86
N LEU A 90 -27.81 -6.62 -4.74
CA LEU A 90 -26.69 -7.39 -4.18
C LEU A 90 -25.46 -7.33 -5.10
N LYS A 91 -25.67 -7.42 -6.42
CA LYS A 91 -24.61 -7.26 -7.42
C LYS A 91 -23.97 -5.87 -7.38
N ASP A 92 -24.78 -4.82 -7.28
CA ASP A 92 -24.30 -3.44 -7.16
C ASP A 92 -23.56 -3.20 -5.83
N SER A 93 -23.98 -3.87 -4.76
CA SER A 93 -23.28 -3.84 -3.48
C SER A 93 -21.90 -4.52 -3.57
N ASN A 94 -21.82 -5.70 -4.20
CA ASN A 94 -20.55 -6.36 -4.49
C ASN A 94 -19.63 -5.47 -5.34
N ARG A 95 -20.17 -4.80 -6.37
CA ARG A 95 -19.38 -3.90 -7.22
C ARG A 95 -18.82 -2.72 -6.44
N ARG A 96 -19.63 -2.01 -5.66
CA ARG A 96 -19.16 -0.89 -4.83
C ARG A 96 -18.10 -1.32 -3.83
N TYR A 97 -18.26 -2.50 -3.24
CA TYR A 97 -17.27 -3.05 -2.31
C TYR A 97 -15.96 -3.42 -3.03
N LEU A 98 -16.04 -3.97 -4.24
CA LEU A 98 -14.86 -4.25 -5.07
C LEU A 98 -14.14 -2.96 -5.47
N GLU A 99 -14.86 -1.92 -5.87
CA GLU A 99 -14.31 -0.60 -6.19
C GLU A 99 -13.59 0.01 -4.97
N PHE A 100 -14.21 -0.10 -3.78
CA PHE A 100 -13.60 0.33 -2.52
C PHE A 100 -12.29 -0.41 -2.23
N ILE A 101 -12.27 -1.74 -2.36
CA ILE A 101 -11.04 -2.52 -2.15
C ILE A 101 -9.98 -2.21 -3.21
N SER A 102 -10.39 -1.99 -4.45
CA SER A 102 -9.48 -1.68 -5.55
C SER A 102 -8.85 -0.29 -5.44
N ALA A 103 -9.40 0.59 -4.60
CA ALA A 103 -8.82 1.89 -4.32
C ALA A 103 -7.61 1.82 -3.38
N PHE A 104 -7.36 0.70 -2.69
CA PHE A 104 -6.15 0.53 -1.90
C PHE A 104 -4.95 0.27 -2.81
N ASP A 105 -3.87 1.01 -2.58
CA ASP A 105 -2.60 0.80 -3.28
C ASP A 105 -2.07 -0.62 -3.02
N ASP A 106 -1.65 -1.32 -4.08
CA ASP A 106 -0.91 -2.58 -3.96
C ASP A 106 0.52 -2.31 -3.48
N PRO A 107 0.88 -2.67 -2.23
CA PRO A 107 2.21 -2.41 -1.69
C PRO A 107 3.28 -3.33 -2.28
N SER A 108 2.93 -4.33 -3.10
CA SER A 108 3.84 -5.36 -3.61
C SER A 108 4.95 -4.79 -4.48
N ASP A 109 4.66 -3.73 -5.25
CA ASP A 109 5.69 -3.01 -5.99
C ASP A 109 6.63 -2.26 -5.04
N GLY A 110 6.10 -1.72 -3.94
CA GLY A 110 6.87 -1.12 -2.85
C GLY A 110 7.81 -2.13 -2.18
N MET A 111 7.32 -3.35 -1.89
CA MET A 111 8.10 -4.43 -1.31
C MET A 111 9.26 -4.85 -2.22
N LYS A 112 9.00 -5.08 -3.51
CA LYS A 112 10.05 -5.40 -4.51
C LYS A 112 11.10 -4.29 -4.59
N LYS A 113 10.67 -3.02 -4.56
CA LYS A 113 11.57 -1.86 -4.56
C LYS A 113 12.44 -1.82 -3.30
N LEU A 114 11.87 -2.13 -2.13
CA LEU A 114 12.59 -2.18 -0.85
C LEU A 114 13.63 -3.30 -0.84
N PHE A 115 13.27 -4.53 -1.22
CA PHE A 115 14.22 -5.65 -1.32
C PHE A 115 15.37 -5.33 -2.26
N LYS A 116 15.09 -4.76 -3.44
CA LYS A 116 16.13 -4.33 -4.39
C LYS A 116 17.14 -3.31 -3.80
N ILE A 117 16.77 -2.59 -2.75
CA ILE A 117 17.62 -1.59 -2.09
C ILE A 117 18.39 -2.20 -0.92
N SER A 118 17.72 -3.04 -0.13
CA SER A 118 18.27 -3.65 1.07
C SER A 118 19.14 -4.86 0.78
N ASP A 119 18.86 -5.58 -0.31
CA ASP A 119 19.56 -6.79 -0.69
C ASP A 119 20.93 -6.48 -1.28
N PRO A 120 21.94 -7.35 -1.04
CA PRO A 120 23.26 -7.18 -1.61
C PRO A 120 23.26 -7.35 -3.13
N VAL A 121 24.10 -6.58 -3.82
CA VAL A 121 24.33 -6.69 -5.26
C VAL A 121 25.71 -7.28 -5.50
N LYS A 122 25.80 -8.35 -6.30
CA LYS A 122 27.09 -8.92 -6.74
C LYS A 122 27.57 -8.25 -8.03
N LYS A 123 28.84 -7.85 -8.07
CA LYS A 123 29.52 -7.37 -9.28
C LYS A 123 31.00 -7.75 -9.25
N ASP A 124 31.51 -8.26 -10.37
CA ASP A 124 32.91 -8.67 -10.54
C ASP A 124 33.36 -9.62 -9.41
N ASP A 125 32.53 -10.63 -9.12
CA ASP A 125 32.67 -11.62 -8.03
C ASP A 125 32.75 -11.03 -6.60
N ARG A 126 32.41 -9.76 -6.44
CA ARG A 126 32.36 -9.08 -5.13
C ARG A 126 30.92 -8.75 -4.75
N SER A 127 30.56 -9.08 -3.52
CA SER A 127 29.27 -8.72 -2.93
C SER A 127 29.32 -7.31 -2.33
N TYR A 128 28.36 -6.46 -2.69
CA TYR A 128 28.17 -5.13 -2.13
C TYR A 128 26.90 -5.12 -1.30
N LYS A 129 27.03 -4.80 -0.01
CA LYS A 129 25.90 -4.74 0.93
C LYS A 129 24.85 -3.73 0.45
N GLY A 130 23.57 -4.08 0.53
CA GLY A 130 22.48 -3.12 0.36
C GLY A 130 22.43 -2.07 1.48
N PHE A 131 21.49 -1.15 1.36
CA PHE A 131 21.38 -0.04 2.29
C PHE A 131 20.39 -0.36 3.42
N ASN A 132 20.80 -0.04 4.65
CA ASN A 132 19.95 -0.18 5.82
C ASN A 132 19.55 1.21 6.35
N PHE A 133 18.26 1.55 6.25
CA PHE A 133 17.71 2.83 6.74
C PHE A 133 17.83 3.02 8.25
N PHE A 134 18.03 1.95 9.01
CA PHE A 134 18.22 1.99 10.47
C PHE A 134 19.70 2.05 10.88
N SER A 135 20.64 1.86 9.93
CA SER A 135 22.06 1.97 10.24
C SER A 135 22.46 3.44 10.34
N GLN A 136 23.11 3.81 11.45
CA GLN A 136 23.57 5.19 11.67
C GLN A 136 24.50 5.69 10.55
N ALA A 137 25.34 4.82 9.98
CA ALA A 137 26.28 5.18 8.92
C ALA A 137 25.55 5.52 7.61
N ASP A 138 24.61 4.66 7.19
CA ASP A 138 23.83 4.87 5.97
C ASP A 138 22.89 6.06 6.11
N GLN A 139 22.32 6.23 7.30
CA GLN A 139 21.42 7.31 7.65
C GLN A 139 22.10 8.70 7.59
N LYS A 140 23.27 8.87 8.22
CA LYS A 140 24.04 10.12 8.12
C LYS A 140 24.34 10.46 6.67
N PHE A 141 24.63 9.45 5.87
CA PHE A 141 24.92 9.63 4.46
C PHE A 141 23.68 10.03 3.65
N PHE A 142 22.51 9.46 3.95
CA PHE A 142 21.23 9.85 3.37
C PHE A 142 20.80 11.27 3.75
N GLU A 143 21.01 11.68 5.00
CA GLU A 143 20.77 13.05 5.47
C GLU A 143 21.61 14.07 4.70
N VAL A 144 22.90 13.76 4.49
CA VAL A 144 23.79 14.59 3.67
C VAL A 144 23.30 14.64 2.22
N LEU A 145 22.97 13.50 1.62
CA LEU A 145 22.44 13.43 0.26
C LEU A 145 21.09 14.14 0.07
N ALA A 146 20.27 14.24 1.11
CA ALA A 146 18.98 14.92 1.08
C ALA A 146 19.08 16.45 1.06
N ARG A 147 20.27 17.02 1.33
CA ARG A 147 20.48 18.47 1.32
C ARG A 147 20.15 19.08 -0.04
N GLY A 148 19.46 20.23 -0.01
CA GLY A 148 19.01 20.93 -1.21
C GLY A 148 20.16 21.30 -2.17
N GLU A 149 21.33 21.64 -1.64
CA GLU A 149 22.53 21.98 -2.42
C GLU A 149 22.91 20.89 -3.44
N PHE A 150 22.77 19.61 -3.08
CA PHE A 150 23.09 18.48 -3.95
C PHE A 150 21.97 18.15 -4.93
N ASN A 151 20.75 18.58 -4.65
CA ASN A 151 19.65 18.47 -5.60
C ASN A 151 19.77 19.48 -6.75
N ILE A 152 20.27 20.68 -6.46
CA ILE A 152 20.48 21.74 -7.46
C ILE A 152 21.72 21.44 -8.29
N ASN A 153 22.86 21.31 -7.60
CA ASN A 153 24.16 21.29 -8.24
C ASN A 153 24.82 19.92 -8.24
N GLY A 154 24.13 18.83 -7.91
CA GLY A 154 24.76 17.52 -7.77
C GLY A 154 25.84 17.50 -6.69
N PHE A 155 26.60 16.42 -6.63
CA PHE A 155 27.64 16.27 -5.61
C PHE A 155 28.90 15.58 -6.15
N GLN A 156 30.00 15.85 -5.45
CA GLN A 156 31.31 15.24 -5.68
C GLN A 156 31.85 14.74 -4.34
N ASN A 157 32.80 13.79 -4.39
CA ASN A 157 33.46 13.27 -3.19
C ASN A 157 33.97 14.40 -2.25
N LYS A 158 34.63 15.42 -2.82
CA LYS A 158 35.13 16.58 -2.06
C LYS A 158 34.05 17.33 -1.28
N MET A 159 32.81 17.39 -1.79
CA MET A 159 31.70 18.11 -1.14
C MET A 159 31.11 17.27 -0.01
N ILE A 160 30.94 15.96 -0.23
CA ILE A 160 30.49 15.03 0.81
C ILE A 160 31.49 15.03 1.98
N ARG A 161 32.80 15.03 1.69
CA ARG A 161 33.84 15.07 2.73
C ARG A 161 33.76 16.32 3.61
N LYS A 162 33.39 17.48 3.04
CA LYS A 162 33.15 18.70 3.84
C LYS A 162 31.97 18.53 4.80
N SER A 163 30.98 17.70 4.43
CA SER A 163 29.80 17.43 5.25
C SER A 163 30.01 16.33 6.28
N ILE A 164 30.92 15.39 6.02
CA ILE A 164 31.26 14.26 6.92
C ILE A 164 32.80 14.14 7.00
N PRO A 165 33.47 15.00 7.79
CA PRO A 165 34.93 15.03 7.86
C PRO A 165 35.54 13.76 8.46
N ALA A 166 34.77 13.00 9.24
CA ALA A 166 35.18 11.72 9.82
C ALA A 166 35.48 10.62 8.78
N LEU A 167 35.01 10.76 7.54
CA LEU A 167 35.21 9.76 6.49
C LEU A 167 36.40 10.12 5.59
N SER A 168 37.26 9.14 5.35
CA SER A 168 38.35 9.26 4.38
C SER A 168 37.83 9.32 2.94
N SER A 169 38.62 9.91 2.05
CA SER A 169 38.29 10.00 0.61
C SER A 169 38.06 8.62 -0.03
N SER A 170 38.82 7.60 0.40
CA SER A 170 38.68 6.23 -0.08
C SER A 170 37.38 5.59 0.41
N SER A 171 36.99 5.83 1.66
CA SER A 171 35.70 5.37 2.22
C SER A 171 34.51 5.97 1.47
N ILE A 172 34.52 7.29 1.22
CA ILE A 172 33.46 7.96 0.45
C ILE A 172 33.39 7.40 -0.97
N THR A 173 34.54 7.15 -1.60
CA THR A 173 34.58 6.55 -2.95
C THR A 173 33.95 5.15 -2.98
N ARG A 174 34.16 4.33 -1.95
CA ARG A 174 33.51 3.01 -1.81
C ARG A 174 31.99 3.14 -1.62
N ILE A 175 31.54 4.09 -0.80
CA ILE A 175 30.10 4.36 -0.60
C ILE A 175 29.46 4.84 -1.91
N LEU A 176 30.10 5.76 -2.62
CA LEU A 176 29.64 6.23 -3.94
C LEU A 176 29.59 5.10 -4.97
N LYS A 177 30.57 4.19 -4.96
CA LYS A 177 30.54 2.98 -5.80
C LYS A 177 29.34 2.12 -5.43
N ARG A 178 29.09 1.87 -4.14
CA ARG A 178 27.92 1.13 -3.65
C ARG A 178 26.62 1.75 -4.14
N LEU A 179 26.43 3.06 -3.98
CA LEU A 179 25.25 3.78 -4.49
C LEU A 179 25.05 3.63 -6.00
N LEU A 180 26.13 3.67 -6.79
CA LEU A 180 26.06 3.48 -8.24
C LEU A 180 25.55 2.08 -8.58
N LEU A 181 26.04 1.06 -7.88
CA LEU A 181 25.64 -0.33 -8.10
C LEU A 181 24.17 -0.58 -7.74
N HIS A 182 23.67 0.04 -6.67
CA HIS A 182 22.25 -0.02 -6.30
C HIS A 182 21.38 0.99 -7.07
N GLY A 183 21.96 1.77 -8.01
CA GLY A 183 21.25 2.71 -8.87
C GLY A 183 20.73 3.97 -8.16
N PHE A 184 21.23 4.28 -6.96
CA PHE A 184 20.88 5.50 -6.22
C PHE A 184 21.31 6.76 -6.95
N ILE A 185 22.47 6.68 -7.61
CA ILE A 185 23.12 7.85 -8.19
C ILE A 185 23.51 7.56 -9.64
N LYS A 186 23.59 8.61 -10.45
CA LYS A 186 24.13 8.58 -11.82
C LYS A 186 25.34 9.51 -11.89
N ARG A 187 26.39 9.08 -12.58
CA ARG A 187 27.55 9.92 -12.89
C ARG A 187 27.26 10.77 -14.12
N VAL A 188 27.76 11.99 -14.10
CA VAL A 188 27.77 12.89 -15.26
C VAL A 188 28.90 12.50 -16.19
N ALA A 189 28.65 12.46 -17.49
CA ALA A 189 29.68 12.18 -18.48
C ALA A 189 30.82 13.20 -18.36
N ARG A 190 32.06 12.73 -18.51
CA ARG A 190 33.29 13.56 -18.49
C ARG A 190 33.45 14.42 -17.22
N SER A 191 32.84 14.02 -16.10
CA SER A 191 32.93 14.74 -14.83
C SER A 191 32.94 13.80 -13.63
N ARG A 192 33.46 14.29 -12.50
CA ARG A 192 33.38 13.60 -11.19
C ARG A 192 32.04 13.82 -10.46
N LYS A 193 31.12 14.53 -11.11
CA LYS A 193 29.82 14.93 -10.58
C LYS A 193 28.83 13.77 -10.62
N CYS A 194 28.03 13.65 -9.56
CA CYS A 194 26.97 12.67 -9.43
C CYS A 194 25.63 13.36 -9.13
N TYR A 195 24.53 12.73 -9.56
CA TYR A 195 23.17 13.14 -9.25
C TYR A 195 22.37 11.97 -8.70
N LEU A 196 21.45 12.26 -7.76
CA LEU A 196 20.46 11.30 -7.29
C LEU A 196 19.40 11.03 -8.36
N THR A 197 19.01 9.77 -8.51
CA THR A 197 17.90 9.40 -9.40
C THR A 197 16.55 9.71 -8.76
N LYS A 198 15.52 10.06 -9.56
CA LYS A 198 14.18 10.47 -9.06
C LYS A 198 13.58 9.45 -8.08
N LEU A 199 13.56 8.17 -8.47
CA LEU A 199 13.06 7.08 -7.63
C LEU A 199 13.79 6.99 -6.28
N ARG A 200 15.10 7.23 -6.29
CA ARG A 200 15.95 7.03 -5.11
C ARG A 200 15.95 8.23 -4.18
N LYS A 201 15.62 9.43 -4.69
CA LYS A 201 15.23 10.58 -3.85
C LYS A 201 13.97 10.28 -3.04
N ALA A 202 12.96 9.70 -3.68
CA ALA A 202 11.72 9.31 -3.01
C ALA A 202 12.01 8.29 -1.89
N VAL A 203 12.79 7.25 -2.19
CA VAL A 203 13.22 6.24 -1.22
C VAL A 203 13.95 6.85 -0.01
N ILE A 204 14.97 7.70 -0.25
CA ILE A 204 15.71 8.36 0.83
C ILE A 204 14.76 9.19 1.67
N THR A 205 13.93 10.01 1.03
CA THR A 205 12.97 10.88 1.71
C THR A 205 11.98 10.07 2.55
N THR A 206 11.44 8.98 2.01
CA THR A 206 10.54 8.08 2.73
C THR A 206 11.23 7.46 3.94
N GLY A 207 12.45 6.90 3.77
CA GLY A 207 13.19 6.32 4.90
C GLY A 207 13.49 7.33 6.02
N LEU A 208 13.92 8.55 5.65
CA LEU A 208 14.17 9.64 6.60
C LEU A 208 12.87 10.05 7.31
N LYS A 209 11.77 10.22 6.57
CA LYS A 209 10.45 10.57 7.12
C LYS A 209 9.91 9.50 8.05
N THR A 210 9.97 8.22 7.65
CA THR A 210 9.50 7.09 8.47
C THR A 210 10.25 7.05 9.80
N ARG A 211 11.57 7.27 9.77
CA ARG A 211 12.38 7.32 10.99
C ARG A 211 12.00 8.50 11.89
N ALA A 212 11.93 9.70 11.33
CA ALA A 212 11.69 10.92 12.09
C ALA A 212 10.27 11.03 12.65
N LEU A 213 9.26 10.59 11.88
CA LEU A 213 7.85 10.79 12.21
C LEU A 213 7.21 9.60 12.94
N PHE A 214 7.69 8.38 12.72
CA PHE A 214 7.05 7.19 13.29
C PHE A 214 7.96 6.48 14.30
N ILE A 215 9.21 6.19 13.92
CA ILE A 215 10.09 5.35 14.75
C ILE A 215 10.59 6.12 15.97
N ILE A 216 11.17 7.30 15.79
CA ILE A 216 11.74 8.09 16.90
C ILE A 216 10.65 8.44 17.94
N PRO A 217 9.48 9.00 17.55
CA PRO A 217 8.44 9.31 18.53
C PRO A 217 7.89 8.09 19.25
N SER A 218 7.70 6.96 18.55
CA SER A 218 7.21 5.73 19.18
C SER A 218 8.19 5.16 20.21
N LEU A 219 9.50 5.30 19.97
CA LEU A 219 10.53 4.86 20.91
C LEU A 219 10.73 5.84 22.07
N ALA A 220 10.50 7.14 21.86
CA ALA A 220 10.62 8.15 22.90
C ALA A 220 9.54 8.00 24.00
N GLY A 221 8.37 7.46 23.66
CA GLY A 221 7.30 7.17 24.61
C GLY A 221 7.48 5.86 25.40
N LEU A 222 8.53 5.09 25.13
CA LEU A 222 8.86 3.90 25.91
C LEU A 222 9.79 4.32 27.05
N GLU A 223 9.28 4.31 28.28
CA GLU A 223 10.14 4.37 29.45
C GLU A 223 10.98 3.09 29.48
N PHE A 224 12.29 3.23 29.27
CA PHE A 224 13.22 2.14 29.50
C PHE A 224 13.33 1.96 31.02
N THR A 225 12.54 1.04 31.58
CA THR A 225 12.85 0.44 32.87
C THR A 225 14.16 -0.33 32.70
N VAL A 226 15.26 0.34 33.02
CA VAL A 226 16.57 -0.30 33.14
C VAL A 226 16.45 -1.26 34.32
N ALA A 227 16.45 -2.56 34.02
CA ALA A 227 16.59 -3.64 35.00
C ALA A 227 18.07 -3.86 35.35
#